data_AF-Q1D501-F1
#
_entry.id   AF-Q1D501-F1
#
_cell.length_a   1.000
_cell.length_b   1.000
_cell.length_c   1.000
_cell.angle_alpha   90.00
_cell.angle_beta   90.00
_cell.angle_gamma   90.00
#
_symmetry.space_group_name_H-M   'P 1'
#
loop_
_entity.id
_entity.type
_entity.pdbx_description
1 polymer ?
#
loop_
_entity_poly.entity_id
_entity_poly.type
_entity_poly.pdbx_seq_one_letter_code
_entity_poly.pdbx_strand_id
1 'polypeptide(L)'
;MEVPTGEVLDIARSGENLTSRLAGVPVRGTITTQGTFLMTGTGVPSANRTDTLTLTGSYLAPLTDGGTASINGVLTGSYVRASDTGGQRCNVNSPFSATRD
;
A
#
# COMPACT_ATOMS: atom_id res chain seq x y z
N MET A 1 17.75 6.01 1.64
CA MET A 1 16.44 5.58 2.16
C MET A 1 15.98 4.48 1.24
N GLU A 2 16.16 3.24 1.64
CA GLU A 2 15.73 2.08 0.85
C GLU A 2 14.20 2.00 0.90
N VAL A 3 13.61 1.73 -0.25
CA VAL A 3 12.26 1.16 -0.35
C VAL A 3 12.20 -0.04 0.61
N PRO A 4 11.09 -0.29 1.34
CA PRO A 4 10.95 -1.56 2.07
C PRO A 4 11.05 -2.70 1.05
N THR A 5 12.27 -3.21 0.88
CA THR A 5 12.66 -4.22 -0.09
C THR A 5 12.74 -5.51 0.71
N GLY A 6 11.97 -6.50 0.27
CA GLY A 6 11.85 -7.77 1.00
C GLY A 6 10.83 -7.78 2.15
N GLU A 7 10.07 -6.70 2.38
CA GLU A 7 8.88 -6.80 3.24
C GLU A 7 7.77 -7.58 2.51
N VAL A 8 7.21 -8.57 3.19
CA VAL A 8 6.04 -9.29 2.71
C VAL A 8 4.84 -8.35 2.81
N LEU A 9 4.25 -8.01 1.68
CA LEU A 9 2.95 -7.35 1.63
C LEU A 9 1.86 -8.38 1.91
N ASP A 10 1.44 -8.47 3.17
CA ASP A 10 0.31 -9.31 3.58
C ASP A 10 -0.98 -8.49 3.59
N ILE A 11 -1.89 -8.78 2.66
CA ILE A 11 -3.19 -8.11 2.56
C ILE A 11 -4.29 -9.04 3.05
N ALA A 12 -4.95 -8.62 4.12
CA ALA A 12 -6.17 -9.27 4.59
C ALA A 12 -7.39 -8.66 3.88
N ARG A 13 -8.30 -9.54 3.43
CA ARG A 13 -9.54 -9.16 2.76
C ARG A 13 -10.75 -9.61 3.58
N SER A 14 -11.73 -8.71 3.71
CA SER A 14 -13.04 -9.02 4.30
C SER A 14 -14.14 -8.38 3.46
N GLY A 15 -14.78 -9.17 2.59
CA GLY A 15 -15.69 -8.67 1.56
C GLY A 15 -14.93 -7.82 0.55
N GLU A 16 -15.29 -6.55 0.42
CA GLU A 16 -14.59 -5.58 -0.44
C GLU A 16 -13.47 -4.84 0.29
N ASN A 17 -13.39 -4.94 1.62
CA ASN A 17 -12.40 -4.23 2.40
C ASN A 17 -11.04 -4.92 2.36
N LEU A 18 -9.99 -4.12 2.23
CA LEU A 18 -8.60 -4.52 2.29
C LEU A 18 -7.91 -3.85 3.47
N THR A 19 -7.09 -4.62 4.20
CA THR A 19 -6.21 -4.11 5.24
C THR A 19 -4.83 -4.71 5.10
N SER A 20 -3.80 -3.93 5.41
CA SER A 20 -2.41 -4.39 5.44
C SER A 20 -1.59 -3.49 6.37
N ARG A 21 -0.32 -3.84 6.55
CA ARG A 21 0.68 -3.03 7.26
C ARG A 21 1.98 -3.08 6.47
N LEU A 22 2.52 -1.90 6.15
CA LEU A 22 3.78 -1.75 5.42
C LEU A 22 4.70 -0.81 6.17
N ALA A 23 5.92 -1.23 6.46
CA ALA A 23 6.89 -0.46 7.26
C ALA A 23 6.29 0.10 8.56
N GLY A 24 5.40 -0.66 9.21
CA GLY A 24 4.68 -0.25 10.43
C GLY A 24 3.48 0.68 10.21
N VAL A 25 3.23 1.16 8.98
CA VAL A 25 2.09 2.00 8.63
C VAL A 25 0.87 1.13 8.32
N PRO A 26 -0.24 1.24 9.08
CA PRO A 26 -1.48 0.56 8.71
C PRO A 26 -2.05 1.20 7.44
N VAL A 27 -2.29 0.38 6.42
CA VAL A 27 -2.92 0.80 5.17
C VAL A 27 -4.27 0.09 5.02
N ARG A 28 -5.28 0.81 4.54
CA ARG A 28 -6.64 0.28 4.38
C ARG A 28 -7.27 0.80 3.10
N GLY A 29 -8.19 0.04 2.55
CA GLY A 29 -8.83 0.39 1.30
C GLY A 29 -9.95 -0.54 0.92
N THR A 30 -10.39 -0.43 -0.32
CA THR A 30 -11.41 -1.30 -0.89
C THR A 30 -11.06 -1.74 -2.31
N ILE A 31 -11.58 -2.90 -2.70
CA ILE A 31 -11.63 -3.35 -4.10
C ILE A 31 -12.95 -2.83 -4.69
N THR A 32 -12.88 -2.20 -5.84
CA THR A 32 -14.04 -1.78 -6.62
C THR A 32 -14.65 -2.97 -7.37
N THR A 33 -15.90 -2.82 -7.81
CA THR A 33 -16.57 -3.82 -8.67
C THR A 33 -15.85 -4.07 -10.00
N GLN A 34 -14.97 -3.16 -10.42
CA GLN A 34 -14.16 -3.27 -11.63
C GLN A 34 -12.84 -4.04 -11.39
N GLY A 35 -12.61 -4.54 -10.17
CA GLY A 35 -11.38 -5.24 -9.83
C GLY A 35 -10.17 -4.31 -9.71
N THR A 36 -10.37 -3.04 -9.38
CA THR A 36 -9.28 -2.12 -9.02
C THR A 36 -9.29 -1.87 -7.52
N PHE A 37 -8.17 -1.50 -6.92
CA PHE A 37 -8.13 -1.13 -5.51
C PHE A 37 -7.29 0.12 -5.25
N LEU A 38 -7.63 0.79 -4.16
CA LEU A 38 -6.86 1.88 -3.57
C LEU A 38 -6.78 1.63 -2.08
N MET A 39 -5.56 1.51 -1.55
CA MET A 39 -5.30 1.50 -0.11
C MET A 39 -4.45 2.69 0.26
N THR A 40 -4.80 3.35 1.36
CA THR A 40 -4.04 4.47 1.89
C THR A 40 -3.74 4.26 3.37
N GLY A 41 -2.63 4.81 3.81
CA GLY A 41 -2.23 4.81 5.21
C GLY A 41 -1.35 6.00 5.50
N THR A 42 -1.53 6.56 6.69
CA THR A 42 -0.64 7.61 7.20
C THR A 42 0.08 7.04 8.40
N GLY A 43 1.41 7.07 8.35
CA GLY A 43 2.25 6.68 9.48
C GLY A 43 1.99 7.58 10.68
N VAL A 44 2.34 7.11 11.88
CA VAL A 44 2.22 7.93 13.08
C VAL A 44 3.05 9.20 12.87
N PRO A 45 2.44 10.40 12.90
CA PRO A 45 3.19 11.62 12.75
C PRO A 45 4.21 11.73 13.89
N SER A 46 5.47 11.87 13.53
CA SER A 46 6.50 12.31 14.48
C SER A 46 6.60 13.83 14.42
N ALA A 47 7.23 14.46 15.43
CA ALA A 47 7.30 15.92 15.54
C ALA A 47 7.75 16.63 14.24
N ASN A 48 8.57 15.96 13.42
CA ASN A 48 9.17 16.56 12.22
C ASN A 48 8.91 15.75 10.93
N ARG A 49 8.05 14.73 10.94
CA ARG A 49 7.86 13.87 9.76
C ARG A 49 6.46 13.25 9.70
N THR A 50 5.86 13.38 8.52
CA THR A 50 4.61 12.70 8.13
C THR A 50 4.88 11.78 6.95
N ASP A 51 4.41 10.55 7.09
CA ASP A 51 4.55 9.48 6.09
C ASP A 51 3.18 9.13 5.56
N THR A 52 3.01 9.17 4.24
CA THR A 52 1.79 8.70 3.57
C THR A 52 2.16 7.59 2.61
N LEU A 53 1.45 6.46 2.69
CA LEU A 53 1.56 5.36 1.77
C LEU A 53 0.26 5.22 0.98
N THR A 54 0.39 5.01 -0.31
CA THR A 54 -0.70 4.74 -1.24
C THR A 54 -0.37 3.51 -2.06
N LEU A 55 -1.28 2.55 -2.11
CA LEU A 55 -1.20 1.39 -2.98
C LEU A 55 -2.37 1.43 -3.94
N THR A 56 -2.08 1.37 -5.23
CA THR A 56 -3.09 1.26 -6.27
C THR A 56 -2.78 0.09 -7.17
N GLY A 57 -3.82 -0.57 -7.65
CA GLY A 57 -3.62 -1.73 -8.50
C GLY A 57 -4.90 -2.40 -8.95
N SER A 58 -4.72 -3.59 -9.51
CA SER A 58 -5.77 -4.47 -9.96
C SER A 58 -5.80 -5.73 -9.11
N TYR A 59 -7.00 -6.16 -8.78
CA TYR A 59 -7.35 -7.44 -8.17
C TYR A 59 -7.89 -8.37 -9.25
N LEU A 60 -7.28 -9.55 -9.36
CA LEU A 60 -7.72 -10.64 -10.21
C LEU A 60 -8.32 -11.72 -9.31
N ALA A 61 -9.61 -11.97 -9.48
CA ALA A 61 -10.31 -13.03 -8.77
C ALA A 61 -9.84 -14.41 -9.26
N PRO A 62 -9.88 -15.43 -8.39
CA PRO A 62 -9.75 -16.82 -8.81
C PRO A 62 -10.74 -17.18 -9.91
N LEU A 63 -10.29 -17.88 -10.94
CA LEU A 63 -11.16 -18.38 -12.01
C LEU A 63 -12.05 -19.55 -11.56
N THR A 64 -11.63 -20.28 -10.52
CA THR A 64 -12.31 -21.45 -9.98
C THR A 64 -12.29 -21.40 -8.45
N ASP A 65 -13.24 -22.08 -7.81
CA ASP A 65 -13.19 -22.29 -6.35
C ASP A 65 -11.88 -23.00 -5.98
N GLY A 66 -11.12 -22.40 -5.07
CA GLY A 66 -9.77 -22.86 -4.69
C GLY A 66 -8.64 -22.41 -5.64
N GLY A 67 -8.90 -21.48 -6.55
CA GLY A 67 -7.87 -20.88 -7.41
C GLY A 67 -7.13 -19.72 -6.73
N THR A 68 -5.95 -19.39 -7.25
CA THR A 68 -5.10 -18.30 -6.75
C THR A 68 -5.69 -16.93 -7.09
N ALA A 69 -5.95 -16.11 -6.08
CA ALA A 69 -6.22 -14.69 -6.26
C ALA A 69 -4.89 -13.94 -6.44
N SER A 70 -4.88 -12.86 -7.23
CA SER A 70 -3.68 -12.03 -7.35
C SER A 70 -3.99 -10.53 -7.30
N ILE A 71 -3.01 -9.77 -6.82
CA ILE A 71 -3.00 -8.32 -6.85
C ILE A 71 -1.71 -7.83 -7.48
N ASN A 72 -1.82 -6.84 -8.36
CA ASN A 72 -0.67 -6.22 -9.01
C ASN A 72 -0.85 -4.71 -8.97
N GLY A 73 0.21 -3.96 -8.71
CA GLY A 73 0.06 -2.52 -8.51
C GLY A 73 1.35 -1.75 -8.29
N VAL A 74 1.18 -0.52 -7.82
CA VAL A 74 2.26 0.41 -7.45
C VAL A 74 2.06 0.88 -6.02
N LEU A 75 3.10 0.74 -5.21
CA LEU A 75 3.25 1.39 -3.92
C LEU A 75 3.88 2.77 -4.16
N THR A 76 3.26 3.81 -3.63
CA THR A 76 3.80 5.16 -3.55
C THR A 76 3.93 5.56 -2.09
N GLY A 77 5.16 5.85 -1.66
CA GLY A 77 5.45 6.41 -0.33
C GLY A 77 5.86 7.87 -0.44
N SER A 78 5.16 8.75 0.27
CA SER A 78 5.43 10.18 0.35
C SER A 78 5.85 10.54 1.76
N TYR A 79 7.03 11.15 1.87
CA TYR A 79 7.66 11.51 3.14
C TYR A 79 7.86 13.00 3.19
N VAL A 80 7.20 13.67 4.13
CA VAL A 80 7.30 15.12 4.31
C VAL A 80 7.98 15.40 5.64
N ARG A 81 9.13 16.06 5.60
CA ARG A 81 9.76 16.61 6.79
C ARG A 81 9.40 18.07 6.96
N ALA A 82 8.92 18.44 8.14
CA ALA A 82 8.75 19.85 8.50
C ALA A 82 10.13 20.49 8.67
N SER A 83 10.37 21.59 7.97
CA SER A 83 11.57 22.41 8.12
C SER A 83 11.17 23.88 8.03
N ASP A 84 11.85 24.68 8.83
CA ASP A 84 11.85 26.14 8.85
C ASP A 84 12.25 26.80 7.51
N THR A 85 12.94 26.08 6.62
CA THR A 85 13.45 26.61 5.34
C THR A 85 12.72 26.08 4.10
N GLY A 86 11.55 25.47 4.29
CA GLY A 86 10.73 24.87 3.23
C GLY A 86 10.85 23.34 3.27
N GLY A 87 9.79 22.69 3.74
CA GLY A 87 9.79 21.25 4.05
C GLY A 87 10.29 20.36 2.90
N GLN A 88 11.19 19.43 3.22
CA GLN A 88 11.72 18.46 2.26
C GLN A 88 10.68 17.37 2.00
N ARG A 89 10.37 17.13 0.73
CA ARG A 89 9.48 16.04 0.28
C ARG A 89 10.28 14.98 -0.47
N CYS A 90 10.08 13.71 -0.11
CA CYS A 90 10.64 12.58 -0.84
C CYS A 90 9.49 11.65 -1.24
N ASN A 91 9.48 11.23 -2.51
CA ASN A 91 8.53 10.26 -3.03
C ASN A 91 9.28 9.01 -3.47
N VAL A 92 8.71 7.85 -3.20
CA VAL A 92 9.22 6.54 -3.57
C VAL A 92 8.11 5.79 -4.30
N ASN A 93 8.40 5.24 -5.46
CA ASN A 93 7.46 4.45 -6.25
C ASN A 93 8.06 3.06 -6.48
N SER A 94 7.31 2.01 -6.13
CA SER A 94 7.75 0.63 -6.32
C SER A 94 6.60 -0.22 -6.87
N PRO A 95 6.77 -0.92 -8.00
CA PRO A 95 5.80 -1.91 -8.44
C PRO A 95 5.77 -3.09 -7.46
N PHE A 96 4.63 -3.77 -7.38
CA PHE A 96 4.49 -5.01 -6.62
C PHE A 96 3.47 -5.96 -7.27
N SER A 97 3.62 -7.23 -6.94
CA SER A 97 2.66 -8.30 -7.24
C SER A 97 2.58 -9.25 -6.05
N ALA A 98 1.39 -9.69 -5.68
CA ALA A 98 1.19 -10.71 -4.66
C ALA A 98 0.08 -11.68 -5.07
N THR A 99 0.23 -12.93 -4.66
CA THR A 99 -0.71 -14.03 -4.94
C THR A 99 -1.12 -14.70 -3.63
N ARG A 100 -2.35 -15.20 -3.56
CA ARG A 100 -2.84 -16.01 -2.45
C ARG A 100 -3.62 -17.21 -2.99
N ASP A 101 -3.18 -18.40 -2.60
CA ASP A 101 -3.85 -19.68 -2.85
C ASP A 101 -4.96 -19.96 -1.81
#